data_AF-A0A7C2EXM5-F1
#
_entry.id   AF-A0A7C2EXM5-F1
#
_cell.length_a   1.000
_cell.length_b   1.000
_cell.length_c   1.000
_cell.angle_alpha   90.00
_cell.angle_beta   90.00
_cell.angle_gamma   90.00
#
_symmetry.space_group_name_H-M   'P 1'
#
loop_
_entity.id
_entity.type
_entity.pdbx_description
1 polymer ?
#
loop_
_entity_poly.entity_id
_entity_poly.type
_entity_poly.pdbx_seq_one_letter_code
_entity_poly.pdbx_strand_id
1 'polypeptide(L)' 'MQAQQDYSHVKIKETHVAGNVYMLEGEGGNIGVSVGPDGILIVDDQFAPLAGKIRAALKKL' A
#
# COMPACT_ATOMS: atom_id res chain seq x y z
N MET A 1 -15.16 21.34 -12.99
CA MET A 1 -14.86 20.85 -11.63
C MET A 1 -14.75 19.34 -11.73
N GLN A 2 -13.56 18.75 -11.51
CA GLN A 2 -13.44 17.30 -11.41
C GLN A 2 -14.17 16.84 -10.15
N ALA A 3 -15.07 15.86 -10.28
CA ALA A 3 -15.64 15.21 -9.11
C ALA A 3 -14.50 14.59 -8.29
N GLN A 4 -14.51 14.78 -6.98
CA GLN A 4 -13.56 14.12 -6.09
C GLN A 4 -13.73 12.61 -6.27
N GLN A 5 -12.66 11.91 -6.67
CA GLN A 5 -12.69 10.47 -6.85
C GLN A 5 -12.94 9.79 -5.49
N ASP A 6 -13.96 8.91 -5.43
CA ASP A 6 -14.31 8.18 -4.21
C ASP A 6 -13.47 6.91 -4.07
N TYR A 7 -12.60 6.88 -3.06
CA TYR A 7 -11.73 5.76 -2.76
C TYR A 7 -12.26 4.87 -1.61
N SER A 8 -13.49 5.07 -1.14
CA SER A 8 -14.07 4.34 0.00
C SER A 8 -14.07 2.81 -0.21
N HIS A 9 -14.30 2.37 -1.44
CA HIS A 9 -14.39 0.96 -1.83
C HIS A 9 -13.03 0.28 -2.08
N VAL A 10 -11.94 1.04 -2.21
CA VAL A 10 -10.61 0.48 -2.49
C VAL A 10 -10.16 -0.44 -1.38
N LYS A 11 -9.69 -1.64 -1.76
CA LYS A 11 -9.01 -2.57 -0.86
C LYS A 11 -7.54 -2.62 -1.24
N ILE A 12 -6.67 -2.52 -0.25
CA ILE A 12 -5.24 -2.75 -0.45
C ILE A 12 -5.00 -4.25 -0.33
N LYS A 13 -4.44 -4.86 -1.36
CA LYS A 13 -4.11 -6.29 -1.40
C LYS A 13 -2.61 -6.46 -1.18
N GLU A 14 -2.23 -7.22 -0.17
CA GLU A 14 -0.85 -7.69 0.02
C GLU A 14 -0.55 -8.96 -0.80
N THR A 15 0.65 -9.01 -1.39
CA THR A 15 1.21 -10.21 -2.01
C THR A 15 2.64 -10.39 -1.52
N HIS A 16 2.96 -11.55 -0.93
CA HIS A 16 4.35 -11.92 -0.63
C HIS A 16 5.07 -12.26 -1.94
N VAL A 17 6.24 -11.64 -2.17
CA VAL A 17 7.02 -11.84 -3.39
C VAL A 17 8.13 -12.84 -3.15
N ALA A 18 9.06 -12.52 -2.23
CA ALA A 18 10.16 -13.39 -1.82
C ALA A 18 10.86 -12.84 -0.58
N GLY A 19 11.27 -13.71 0.34
CA GLY A 19 12.00 -13.31 1.56
C GLY A 19 11.27 -12.19 2.31
N ASN A 20 11.92 -11.04 2.44
CA ASN A 20 11.41 -9.85 3.12
C ASN A 20 10.65 -8.87 2.20
N VAL A 21 10.40 -9.26 0.95
CA VAL A 21 9.80 -8.39 -0.08
C VAL A 21 8.33 -8.74 -0.28
N TYR A 22 7.49 -7.70 -0.22
CA TYR A 22 6.06 -7.74 -0.45
C TYR A 22 5.68 -6.68 -1.48
N MET A 23 4.51 -6.86 -2.08
CA MET A 23 3.87 -5.87 -2.93
C MET A 23 2.49 -5.55 -2.38
N LEU A 24 2.14 -4.26 -2.31
CA LEU A 24 0.76 -3.84 -2.05
C LEU A 24 0.16 -3.30 -3.34
N GLU A 25 -1.08 -3.68 -3.63
CA GLU A 25 -1.82 -3.23 -4.82
C GLU A 25 -3.06 -2.44 -4.38
N GLY A 26 -3.29 -1.29 -5.00
CA GLY A 26 -4.50 -0.47 -4.84
C GLY A 26 -4.94 0.11 -6.18
N GLU A 27 -5.68 1.22 -6.18
CA GLU A 27 -6.16 1.85 -7.42
C GLU A 27 -5.11 2.76 -8.11
N GLY A 28 -4.00 3.08 -7.43
CA GLY A 28 -2.91 3.88 -8.00
C GLY A 28 -1.78 3.07 -8.63
N GLY A 29 -1.85 1.73 -8.56
CA GLY A 29 -0.77 0.84 -8.97
C GLY A 29 -0.17 0.08 -7.78
N ASN A 30 1.12 -0.24 -7.88
CA ASN A 30 1.81 -1.15 -6.98
C ASN A 30 2.80 -0.40 -6.09
N ILE A 31 2.81 -0.75 -4.80
CA ILE A 31 3.78 -0.29 -3.81
C ILE A 31 4.74 -1.45 -3.54
N GLY A 32 6.04 -1.19 -3.66
CA GLY A 32 7.07 -2.12 -3.22
C GLY A 32 7.32 -2.00 -1.72
N VAL A 33 7.39 -3.11 -1.01
CA VAL A 33 7.58 -3.14 0.46
C VAL A 33 8.73 -4.07 0.82
N SER A 34 9.65 -3.58 1.65
CA SER A 34 10.71 -4.39 2.27
C SER A 34 10.56 -4.32 3.80
N VAL A 35 10.40 -5.48 4.44
CA VAL A 35 10.17 -5.60 5.88
C VAL A 35 11.38 -6.23 6.55
N GLY A 36 11.91 -5.58 7.58
CA GLY A 36 13.04 -6.07 8.35
C GLY A 36 12.94 -5.73 9.84
N PRO A 37 13.88 -6.22 10.67
CA PRO A 37 13.89 -5.96 12.10
C PRO A 37 14.01 -4.47 12.44
N ASP A 38 14.62 -3.69 11.54
CA ASP A 38 14.82 -2.24 11.72
C ASP A 38 13.60 -1.41 11.28
N GLY A 39 12.62 -2.04 10.63
CA GLY A 39 11.39 -1.39 10.19
C GLY A 39 10.96 -1.76 8.77
N ILE A 40 10.09 -0.92 8.21
CA ILE A 40 9.47 -1.12 6.91
C ILE A 40 9.88 0.00 5.97
N LEU A 41 10.48 -0.35 4.84
CA LEU A 41 10.72 0.54 3.70
C LEU A 41 9.60 0.33 2.67
N ILE A 42 9.03 1.43 2.17
CA ILE A 42 8.09 1.41 1.05
C ILE A 42 8.57 2.29 -0.09
N VAL A 43 8.18 1.93 -1.31
CA VAL A 43 8.38 2.71 -2.52
C VAL A 43 7.02 2.89 -3.18
N ASP A 44 6.63 4.16 -3.43
CA ASP A 44 5.30 4.63 -3.87
C ASP A 44 4.27 4.80 -2.73
N ASP A 45 3.38 5.78 -2.86
CA ASP A 45 2.33 6.16 -1.90
C ASP A 45 0.91 6.27 -2.52
N GLN A 46 0.76 5.95 -3.81
CA GLN A 46 -0.47 6.03 -4.60
C GLN A 46 -1.14 7.41 -4.52
N PHE A 47 -2.30 7.49 -3.86
CA PHE A 47 -3.11 8.70 -3.71
C PHE A 47 -3.26 9.04 -2.23
N ALA A 48 -3.23 10.33 -1.88
CA ALA A 48 -3.31 10.78 -0.48
C ALA A 48 -4.47 10.17 0.34
N PRO A 49 -5.70 9.99 -0.18
CA PRO A 49 -6.80 9.35 0.58
C PRO A 49 -6.56 7.87 0.92
N LEU A 50 -5.65 7.19 0.23
CA LEU A 50 -5.34 5.77 0.46
C LEU A 50 -4.29 5.55 1.55
N ALA A 51 -3.60 6.59 2.02
CA ALA A 51 -2.54 6.48 3.02
C ALA A 51 -2.95 5.72 4.28
N GLY A 52 -4.19 5.93 4.77
CA GLY A 52 -4.72 5.22 5.93
C GLY A 52 -4.86 3.71 5.69
N LYS A 53 -5.34 3.32 4.50
CA LYS A 53 -5.51 1.91 4.11
C LYS A 53 -4.16 1.23 3.90
N ILE A 54 -3.19 1.93 3.30
CA ILE A 54 -1.82 1.44 3.12
C ILE A 54 -1.18 1.17 4.48
N ARG A 55 -1.25 2.13 5.42
CA ARG A 55 -0.74 1.93 6.79
C ARG A 55 -1.40 0.75 7.51
N ALA A 56 -2.70 0.53 7.30
CA ALA A 56 -3.40 -0.61 7.87
C ALA A 56 -2.94 -1.95 7.29
N ALA A 57 -2.62 -2.01 5.99
CA ALA A 57 -2.05 -3.19 5.35
C ALA A 57 -0.64 -3.47 5.87
N LEU A 58 0.23 -2.45 5.97
CA LEU A 58 1.61 -2.59 6.45
C LEU A 58 1.70 -3.14 7.88
N LYS A 59 0.73 -2.85 8.75
CA LYS A 59 0.68 -3.38 10.13
C LYS A 59 0.42 -4.89 10.21
N LYS A 60 0.06 -5.54 9.10
CA LYS A 60 -0.21 -6.97 9.02
C LYS A 60 0.98 -7.77 8.49
N LEU A 61 2.02 -7.10 8.01
CA LEU A 61 3.21 -7.71 7.43
C LEU A 61 4.25 -8.04 8.51
#